data_AF-W1XHR0-F1
#
_entry.id   AF-W1XHR0-F1
#
_cell.length_a   1.000
_cell.length_b   1.000
_cell.length_c   1.000
_cell.angle_alpha   90.00
_cell.angle_beta   90.00
_cell.angle_gamma   90.00
#
_symmetry.space_group_name_H-M   'P 1'
#
loop_
_entity.id
_entity.type
_entity.pdbx_description
1 polymer ?
#
loop_
_entity_poly.entity_id
_entity_poly.type
_entity_poly.pdbx_seq_one_letter_code
_entity_poly.pdbx_strand_id
1 'polypeptide(L)'
;INSGNANTCTGDDGLSKAKKMTALQAKALNLKADDILVASTGVIGVPLNIDAIKDGIPLLTEKLSKNGNQDAASAIMTTDTFMKELAA
;
A
#
# COMPACT_ATOMS: atom_id res chain seq x y z
N ILE A 1 -0.80 -1.87 -0.04
CA ILE A 1 0.40 -1.88 -0.92
C ILE A 1 0.41 -0.56 -1.68
N ASN A 2 1.58 0.03 -1.95
CA ASN A 2 1.70 1.15 -2.88
C ASN A 2 2.72 0.84 -3.99
N SER A 3 2.52 1.43 -5.16
CA SER A 3 3.44 1.38 -6.30
C SER A 3 3.99 2.77 -6.63
N GLY A 4 4.99 2.84 -7.51
CA GLY A 4 5.68 4.08 -7.92
C GLY A 4 6.77 4.57 -6.94
N ASN A 5 6.69 4.21 -5.66
CA ASN A 5 7.68 4.55 -4.64
C ASN A 5 7.97 3.33 -3.75
N ALA A 6 9.24 2.91 -3.70
CA ALA A 6 9.66 1.72 -2.96
C ALA A 6 9.84 1.93 -1.45
N ASN A 7 9.80 3.18 -0.95
CA ASN A 7 10.12 3.55 0.43
C ASN A 7 11.39 2.85 0.96
N THR A 8 12.42 2.80 0.11
CA THR A 8 13.69 2.12 0.36
C THR A 8 14.80 3.16 0.37
N CYS A 9 15.79 2.98 1.25
CA CYS A 9 16.88 3.96 1.47
C CYS A 9 16.39 5.35 1.94
N THR A 10 15.30 5.41 2.69
CA THR A 10 14.68 6.64 3.23
C THR A 10 14.89 6.83 4.75
N GLY A 11 15.68 5.96 5.38
CA GLY A 11 16.07 6.05 6.79
C GLY A 11 14.89 5.94 7.78
N ASP A 12 15.02 6.58 8.93
CA ASP A 12 14.02 6.57 10.01
C ASP A 12 12.68 7.17 9.58
N ASP A 13 12.68 8.15 8.66
CA ASP A 13 11.46 8.70 8.07
C ASP A 13 10.68 7.61 7.31
N GLY A 14 11.37 6.81 6.50
CA GLY A 14 10.78 5.69 5.78
C GLY A 14 10.16 4.65 6.69
N LEU A 15 10.87 4.26 7.76
CA LEU A 15 10.38 3.32 8.76
C LEU A 15 9.16 3.88 9.52
N SER A 16 9.21 5.15 9.93
CA SER A 16 8.11 5.84 10.59
C SER A 16 6.86 5.88 9.71
N LYS A 17 7.02 6.19 8.42
CA LYS A 17 5.92 6.21 7.45
C LYS A 17 5.35 4.81 7.22
N ALA A 18 6.17 3.76 7.12
CA ALA A 18 5.69 2.39 7.00
C ALA A 18 4.85 1.96 8.22
N LYS A 19 5.30 2.28 9.45
CA LYS A 19 4.51 2.06 10.68
C LYS A 19 3.23 2.88 10.73
N LYS A 20 3.26 4.11 10.19
CA LYS A 20 2.07 4.96 10.10
C LYS A 20 1.05 4.39 9.12
N MET A 21 1.49 3.80 8.00
CA MET A 21 0.60 3.11 7.05
C MET A 21 -0.14 1.94 7.72
N THR A 22 0.55 1.08 8.47
CA THR A 22 -0.10 -0.04 9.19
C THR A 22 -1.10 0.47 10.22
N ALA A 23 -0.71 1.46 11.03
CA ALA A 23 -1.59 2.04 12.05
C ALA A 23 -2.85 2.71 11.46
N LEU A 24 -2.71 3.43 10.35
CA LEU A 24 -3.84 4.09 9.68
C LEU A 24 -4.84 3.06 9.13
N GLN A 25 -4.35 2.02 8.43
CA GLN A 25 -5.22 0.98 7.87
C GLN A 25 -5.86 0.13 8.98
N ALA A 26 -5.10 -0.21 10.01
CA ALA A 26 -5.60 -0.95 11.17
C ALA A 26 -6.75 -0.19 11.85
N LYS A 27 -6.60 1.12 12.05
CA LYS A 27 -7.67 1.97 12.58
C LYS A 27 -8.90 1.97 11.68
N ALA A 28 -8.73 2.06 10.35
CA ALA A 28 -9.85 2.06 9.41
C ALA A 28 -10.64 0.74 9.40
N LEU A 29 -9.95 -0.39 9.64
CA LEU A 29 -10.56 -1.73 9.68
C LEU A 29 -10.96 -2.21 11.09
N ASN A 30 -10.68 -1.42 12.12
CA ASN A 30 -10.83 -1.83 13.53
C ASN A 30 -10.05 -3.13 13.86
N LEU A 31 -8.81 -3.21 13.39
CA LEU A 31 -7.86 -4.32 13.60
C LEU A 31 -6.63 -3.85 14.39
N LYS A 32 -5.75 -4.78 14.79
CA LYS A 32 -4.45 -4.44 15.36
C LYS A 32 -3.48 -4.07 14.24
N ALA A 33 -2.52 -3.19 14.52
CA ALA A 33 -1.48 -2.82 13.57
C ALA A 33 -0.64 -4.04 13.13
N ASP A 34 -0.44 -5.01 14.03
CA ASP A 34 0.32 -6.24 13.78
C ASP A 34 -0.42 -7.22 12.85
N ASP A 35 -1.73 -7.05 12.65
CA ASP A 35 -2.51 -7.82 11.69
C ASP A 35 -2.38 -7.24 10.26
N ILE A 36 -1.72 -6.09 10.09
CA ILE A 36 -1.58 -5.39 8.81
C ILE A 36 -0.15 -5.46 8.31
N LEU A 37 0.02 -5.97 7.10
CA LEU A 37 1.27 -5.91 6.36
C LEU A 37 1.26 -4.76 5.35
N VAL A 38 2.41 -4.12 5.18
CA VAL A 38 2.64 -3.12 4.13
C VAL A 38 3.73 -3.59 3.18
N ALA A 39 3.56 -3.25 1.91
CA ALA A 39 4.56 -3.46 0.87
C ALA A 39 4.56 -2.24 -0.06
N SER A 40 5.75 -1.94 -0.59
CA SER A 40 6.03 -0.77 -1.42
C SER A 40 6.93 -1.18 -2.58
N THR A 41 6.69 -0.66 -3.78
CA THR A 41 7.51 -0.91 -4.96
C THR A 41 7.64 0.35 -5.81
N GLY A 42 8.76 0.52 -6.50
CA GLY A 42 9.03 1.66 -7.37
C GLY A 42 10.40 2.30 -7.13
N VAL A 43 10.46 3.63 -7.21
CA VAL A 43 11.74 4.37 -7.12
C VAL A 43 12.33 4.29 -5.71
N ILE A 44 13.64 4.06 -5.62
CA ILE A 44 14.44 4.00 -4.39
C ILE A 44 14.97 5.39 -4.03
N GLY A 45 15.12 5.70 -2.74
CA GLY A 45 15.73 6.94 -2.25
C GLY A 45 14.81 8.17 -2.27
N VAL A 46 13.55 8.00 -2.67
CA VAL A 46 12.54 9.07 -2.70
C VAL A 46 11.63 8.94 -1.48
N PRO A 47 11.47 9.99 -0.64
CA PRO A 47 10.57 9.95 0.50
C PRO A 47 9.13 9.63 0.10
N LEU A 48 8.48 8.71 0.83
CA LEU A 48 7.08 8.36 0.61
C LEU A 48 6.16 9.55 0.94
N ASN A 49 5.19 9.83 0.07
CA ASN A 49 4.10 10.76 0.35
C ASN A 49 3.05 10.08 1.24
N ILE A 50 3.17 10.25 2.55
CA ILE A 50 2.29 9.62 3.52
C ILE A 50 0.87 10.21 3.55
N ASP A 51 0.70 11.46 3.14
CA ASP A 51 -0.60 12.12 3.14
C ASP A 51 -1.49 11.55 2.03
N ALA A 52 -0.92 11.28 0.85
CA ALA A 52 -1.65 10.57 -0.21
C ALA A 52 -2.13 9.18 0.24
N ILE A 53 -1.32 8.44 1.01
CA ILE A 53 -1.76 7.15 1.57
C ILE A 53 -2.86 7.34 2.61
N LYS A 54 -2.69 8.29 3.54
CA LYS A 54 -3.66 8.61 4.58
C LYS A 54 -5.03 8.96 3.99
N ASP A 55 -5.04 9.78 2.94
CA ASP A 55 -6.27 10.25 2.31
C ASP A 55 -6.92 9.15 1.43
N GLY A 56 -6.13 8.21 0.91
CA GLY A 56 -6.63 7.06 0.14
C GLY A 56 -7.24 5.93 0.98
N ILE A 57 -6.79 5.74 2.23
CA ILE A 57 -7.21 4.61 3.09
C ILE A 57 -8.74 4.50 3.28
N PRO A 58 -9.50 5.59 3.55
CA PRO A 58 -10.95 5.51 3.69
C PRO A 58 -11.61 4.96 2.43
N LEU A 59 -11.20 5.48 1.26
CA LEU A 59 -11.74 5.06 -0.04
C LEU A 59 -11.44 3.60 -0.36
N LEU A 60 -10.24 3.12 -0.02
CA LEU A 60 -9.87 1.71 -0.19
C LEU A 60 -10.67 0.78 0.74
N THR A 61 -10.92 1.24 1.96
CA THR A 61 -11.66 0.47 2.97
C THR A 61 -13.12 0.29 2.55
N GLU A 62 -13.75 1.34 2.01
CA GLU A 62 -15.12 1.28 1.47
C GLU A 62 -15.24 0.36 0.25
N LYS A 63 -14.17 0.22 -0.53
CA LYS A 63 -14.14 -0.60 -1.76
C LYS A 63 -13.73 -2.06 -1.55
N LEU A 64 -13.57 -2.51 -0.30
CA LEU A 64 -13.23 -3.91 -0.03
C LEU A 64 -14.28 -4.85 -0.64
N SER A 65 -13.80 -5.79 -1.46
CA SER A 65 -14.65 -6.68 -2.24
C SER A 65 -13.97 -8.02 -2.44
N LYS A 66 -14.77 -9.09 -2.49
CA LYS A 66 -14.30 -10.44 -2.85
C LYS A 66 -13.83 -10.53 -4.31
N ASN A 67 -14.27 -9.60 -5.15
CA ASN A 67 -13.95 -9.56 -6.58
C ASN A 67 -13.02 -8.38 -6.94
N GLY A 68 -12.36 -7.77 -5.95
CA GLY A 68 -11.47 -6.62 -6.14
C GLY A 68 -10.07 -6.96 -6.65
N ASN A 69 -9.83 -8.18 -7.12
CA ASN A 69 -8.52 -8.69 -7.51
C ASN A 69 -7.90 -7.91 -8.68
N GLN A 70 -8.67 -7.53 -9.69
CA GLN A 70 -8.16 -6.80 -10.86
C GLN A 70 -7.70 -5.38 -10.49
N ASP A 71 -8.45 -4.69 -9.63
CA ASP A 71 -8.06 -3.39 -9.09
C ASP A 71 -6.76 -3.50 -8.27
N ALA A 72 -6.63 -4.57 -7.47
CA ALA A 72 -5.40 -4.82 -6.72
C ALA A 72 -4.22 -5.15 -7.63
N ALA A 73 -4.41 -6.02 -8.64
CA ALA A 73 -3.36 -6.44 -9.57
C ALA A 73 -2.84 -5.28 -10.42
N SER A 74 -3.72 -4.41 -10.92
CA SER A 74 -3.33 -3.20 -11.63
C SER A 74 -2.61 -2.20 -10.72
N ALA A 75 -3.11 -1.97 -9.50
CA ALA A 75 -2.57 -0.95 -8.61
C ALA A 75 -1.13 -1.24 -8.13
N ILE A 76 -0.70 -2.50 -8.09
CA ILE A 76 0.66 -2.87 -7.63
C ILE A 76 1.72 -2.87 -8.75
N MET A 77 1.31 -2.70 -10.01
CA MET A 77 2.23 -2.68 -11.15
C MET A 77 3.23 -1.53 -11.07
N THR A 78 4.42 -1.74 -11.66
CA THR A 78 5.42 -0.68 -11.88
C THR A 78 5.78 -0.59 -13.35
N THR A 79 6.81 -1.31 -13.78
CA THR A 79 7.22 -1.41 -15.19
C THR A 79 6.58 -2.61 -15.89
N ASP A 80 5.66 -3.29 -15.22
CA ASP A 80 4.88 -4.37 -15.78
C ASP A 80 4.13 -3.93 -17.04
N THR A 81 4.21 -4.71 -18.11
CA THR A 81 3.51 -4.42 -19.37
C THR A 81 2.11 -5.03 -19.43
N PHE A 82 1.79 -5.94 -18.50
CA PHE A 82 0.48 -6.56 -18.35
C PHE A 82 0.24 -7.00 -16.89
N MET A 83 -1.03 -7.05 -16.50
CA MET A 83 -1.49 -7.51 -15.19
C MET A 83 -1.30 -9.02 -15.03
N LYS A 84 -0.99 -9.46 -13.80
CA LYS A 84 -0.76 -10.88 -13.46
C LYS A 84 -1.71 -11.27 -12.34
N GLU A 85 -2.63 -12.19 -12.63
CA GLU A 85 -3.57 -12.75 -11.66
C GLU A 85 -3.86 -14.23 -11.95
N LEU A 86 -4.19 -15.02 -10.92
CA LEU A 86 -4.57 -16.43 -11.04
C LEU A 86 -5.51 -16.80 -9.89
N ALA A 87 -6.60 -17.51 -10.21
CA ALA A 87 -7.51 -18.14 -9.24
C ALA A 87 -7.92 -19.52 -9.78
N ALA A 88 -8.08 -20.51 -8.90
CA ALA A 88 -8.45 -21.88 -9.24
C ALA A 88 -9.96 -22.12 -9.08
#